data_AF-A0A3D0GN04-F1
#
_entry.id   AF-A0A3D0GN04-F1
#
_cell.length_a   1.000
_cell.length_b   1.000
_cell.length_c   1.000
_cell.angle_alpha   90.00
_cell.angle_beta   90.00
_cell.angle_gamma   90.00
#
_symmetry.space_group_name_H-M   'P 1'
#
loop_
_entity.id
_entity.type
_entity.pdbx_description
1 polymer ?
#
loop_
_entity_poly.entity_id
_entity_poly.type
_entity_poly.pdbx_seq_one_letter_code
_entity_poly.pdbx_strand_id
1 'polypeptide(L)'
;MLSLIDAPIVPDRVLLISPVLGTAIVPTQMSSFRPAQANRLKVAIAEGRVVKPSYLRIITGEHDPICCPNLARFVAKQMNIDQLDIISEAGHNLPKDTLDDMLQDFLSRS
;
A
#
# COMPACT_ATOMS: atom_id res chain seq x y z
N MET A 1 -3.42 5.03 5.87
CA MET A 1 -2.73 5.95 4.95
C MET A 1 -3.37 7.33 4.88
N LEU A 2 -4.70 7.46 4.77
CA LEU A 2 -5.37 8.78 4.86
C LEU A 2 -5.02 9.56 6.15
N SER A 3 -4.77 8.86 7.25
CA SER A 3 -4.31 9.43 8.52
C SER A 3 -2.91 10.04 8.49
N LEU A 4 -2.14 9.83 7.42
CA LEU A 4 -0.80 10.41 7.23
C LEU A 4 -0.83 11.74 6.46
N ILE A 5 -2.01 12.15 5.95
CA ILE A 5 -2.17 13.43 5.27
C ILE A 5 -2.08 14.54 6.31
N ASP A 6 -1.11 15.45 6.12
CA ASP A 6 -0.83 16.59 7.01
C ASP A 6 -0.63 16.18 8.48
N ALA A 7 -0.21 14.93 8.73
CA ALA A 7 -0.06 14.42 10.08
C ALA A 7 1.09 15.14 10.80
N PRO A 8 0.86 15.73 11.99
CA PRO A 8 1.91 16.44 12.73
C PRO A 8 2.94 15.48 13.33
N ILE A 9 2.53 14.23 13.61
CA ILE A 9 3.35 13.15 14.11
C ILE A 9 2.96 11.90 13.33
N VAL A 10 3.96 11.16 12.86
CA VAL A 10 3.78 9.87 12.20
C VAL A 10 4.45 8.76 13.00
N PRO A 11 3.93 7.52 12.95
CA PRO A 11 4.64 6.37 13.51
C PRO A 11 6.01 6.22 12.85
N ASP A 12 7.01 5.74 13.60
CA ASP A 12 8.35 5.51 13.05
C ASP A 12 8.34 4.46 11.94
N ARG A 13 7.57 3.38 12.13
CA ARG A 13 7.53 2.23 11.23
C ARG A 13 6.08 1.87 10.91
N VAL A 14 5.79 1.73 9.62
CA VAL A 14 4.46 1.39 9.13
C VAL A 14 4.55 0.25 8.13
N LEU A 15 3.75 -0.79 8.36
CA LEU A 15 3.51 -1.87 7.43
C LEU A 15 2.07 -1.79 6.92
N LEU A 16 1.90 -1.85 5.60
CA LEU A 16 0.59 -1.91 4.96
C LEU A 16 0.46 -3.25 4.22
N ILE A 17 -0.59 -4.02 4.53
CA ILE A 17 -0.87 -5.33 3.93
C ILE A 17 -2.13 -5.21 3.08
N SER A 18 -2.03 -5.54 1.80
CA SER A 18 -3.07 -5.36 0.78
C SER A 18 -3.83 -4.03 0.96
N PRO A 19 -3.14 -2.87 0.96
CA PRO A 19 -3.80 -1.61 1.23
C PRO A 19 -4.61 -1.11 0.03
N VAL A 20 -5.79 -0.60 0.33
CA VAL A 20 -6.58 0.16 -0.63
C VAL A 20 -5.97 1.57 -0.77
N LEU A 21 -5.22 1.79 -1.85
CA LEU A 21 -4.47 3.03 -2.09
C LEU A 21 -5.20 4.04 -2.98
N GLY A 22 -6.40 3.71 -3.43
CA GLY A 22 -7.22 4.53 -4.33
C GLY A 22 -8.08 3.67 -5.24
N THR A 23 -8.54 4.23 -6.36
CA THR A 23 -9.39 3.51 -7.30
C THR A 23 -8.60 2.39 -7.96
N ALA A 24 -9.02 1.15 -7.74
CA ALA A 24 -8.55 0.00 -8.49
C ALA A 24 -9.40 -0.14 -9.75
N ILE A 25 -8.76 -0.19 -10.92
CA ILE A 25 -9.42 -0.64 -12.15
C ILE A 25 -9.07 -2.12 -12.28
N VAL A 26 -10.05 -3.00 -12.08
CA VAL A 26 -9.90 -4.43 -12.28
C VAL A 26 -10.23 -4.73 -13.74
N PRO A 27 -9.27 -5.15 -14.58
CA PRO A 27 -9.54 -5.31 -16.01
C PRO A 27 -10.54 -6.43 -16.33
N THR A 28 -10.66 -7.43 -15.44
CA THR A 28 -11.44 -8.66 -15.66
C THR A 28 -12.89 -8.56 -15.20
N GLN A 29 -13.26 -7.52 -14.48
CA GLN A 29 -14.65 -7.27 -14.07
C GLN A 29 -14.96 -5.81 -14.42
N MET A 30 -16.05 -5.55 -15.14
CA MET A 30 -16.56 -4.18 -15.37
C MET A 30 -17.07 -3.52 -14.07
N SER A 31 -16.33 -3.64 -12.97
CA SER A 31 -16.62 -3.11 -11.65
C SER A 31 -15.43 -2.29 -11.18
N SER A 32 -15.58 -0.95 -11.20
CA SER A 32 -14.62 -0.05 -10.58
C SER A 32 -14.88 0.01 -9.08
N PHE A 33 -13.96 -0.49 -8.25
CA PHE A 33 -14.00 -0.19 -6.82
C PHE A 33 -13.40 1.19 -6.61
N ARG A 34 -14.24 2.16 -6.24
CA ARG A 34 -13.84 3.55 -5.99
C ARG A 34 -14.01 3.87 -4.50
N PRO A 35 -12.97 3.66 -3.68
CA PRO A 35 -13.03 4.00 -2.27
C PRO A 35 -13.38 5.47 -2.11
N ALA A 36 -14.27 5.77 -1.16
CA ALA A 36 -14.49 7.15 -0.74
C ALA A 36 -13.14 7.77 -0.37
N GLN A 37 -12.83 8.95 -0.91
CA GLN A 37 -11.56 9.66 -0.73
C GLN A 37 -10.33 9.15 -1.53
N ALA A 38 -10.49 8.22 -2.47
CA ALA A 38 -9.41 7.81 -3.38
C ALA A 38 -8.74 8.99 -4.11
N ASN A 39 -9.54 9.95 -4.58
CA ASN A 39 -9.02 11.18 -5.20
C ASN A 39 -8.23 12.04 -4.20
N ARG A 40 -8.70 12.14 -2.95
CA ARG A 40 -8.03 12.94 -1.91
C ARG A 40 -6.65 12.38 -1.58
N LEU A 41 -6.54 11.05 -1.45
CA LEU A 41 -5.25 10.40 -1.20
C LEU A 41 -4.29 10.59 -2.37
N LYS A 42 -4.77 10.40 -3.61
CA LYS A 42 -3.96 10.60 -4.81
C LYS A 42 -3.42 12.03 -4.91
N VAL A 43 -4.27 13.03 -4.67
CA VAL A 43 -3.88 14.45 -4.65
C VAL A 43 -2.87 14.72 -3.54
N ALA A 44 -3.13 14.26 -2.31
CA ALA A 44 -2.23 14.47 -1.19
C ALA A 44 -0.84 13.83 -1.42
N ILE A 45 -0.76 12.66 -2.06
CA ILE A 45 0.52 12.05 -2.43
C ILE A 45 1.25 12.91 -3.47
N ALA A 46 0.54 13.34 -4.51
CA ALA A 46 1.12 14.17 -5.57
C ALA A 46 1.59 15.54 -5.07
N GLU A 47 0.91 16.10 -4.07
CA GLU A 47 1.26 17.37 -3.39
C GLU A 47 2.32 17.18 -2.30
N GLY A 48 2.80 15.95 -2.04
CA GLY A 48 3.78 15.68 -0.98
C GLY A 48 3.25 15.88 0.44
N ARG A 49 1.93 15.87 0.63
CA ARG A 49 1.25 16.09 1.91
C ARG A 49 1.08 14.84 2.76
N VAL A 50 1.34 13.68 2.17
CA VAL A 50 1.41 12.44 2.93
C VAL A 50 2.78 12.35 3.56
N VAL A 51 2.85 12.53 4.87
CA VAL A 51 4.11 12.45 5.62
C VAL A 51 4.58 10.98 5.59
N LYS A 52 5.80 10.76 5.10
CA LYS A 52 6.43 9.44 5.08
C LYS A 52 6.93 9.10 6.49
N PRO A 53 6.53 7.94 7.06
CA PRO A 53 7.21 7.33 8.20
C PRO A 53 8.72 7.16 7.97
N SER A 54 9.49 7.01 9.05
CA SER A 54 10.93 6.70 8.95
C SER A 54 11.18 5.40 8.17
N TYR A 55 10.27 4.42 8.32
CA TYR A 55 10.24 3.21 7.52
C TYR A 55 8.81 2.86 7.10
N LEU A 56 8.58 2.73 5.80
CA LEU A 56 7.31 2.34 5.20
C LEU A 56 7.49 1.14 4.27
N ARG A 57 6.75 0.08 4.58
CA ARG A 57 6.68 -1.15 3.77
C ARG A 57 5.25 -1.41 3.29
N ILE A 58 5.11 -1.80 2.04
CA ILE A 58 3.83 -2.22 1.44
C ILE A 58 3.97 -3.66 0.94
N ILE A 59 2.99 -4.50 1.28
CA ILE A 59 2.86 -5.87 0.80
C ILE A 59 1.52 -5.99 0.06
N THR A 60 1.52 -6.51 -1.17
CA THR A 60 0.29 -6.76 -1.93
C THR A 60 0.45 -7.95 -2.87
N GLY A 61 -0.65 -8.58 -3.27
CA GLY A 61 -0.64 -9.63 -4.30
C GLY A 61 -0.51 -9.05 -5.71
N GLU A 62 0.15 -9.77 -6.61
CA GLU A 62 0.24 -9.43 -8.04
C GLU A 62 -1.12 -9.48 -8.75
N HIS A 63 -1.98 -10.38 -8.33
CA HIS A 63 -3.31 -10.59 -8.89
C HIS A 63 -4.43 -10.12 -7.96
N ASP A 64 -4.13 -9.23 -6.99
CA ASP A 64 -5.13 -8.70 -6.06
C ASP A 64 -6.19 -7.86 -6.82
N PRO A 65 -7.44 -8.36 -6.94
CA PRO A 65 -8.50 -7.63 -7.65
C PRO A 65 -9.07 -6.49 -6.82
N ILE A 66 -8.77 -6.41 -5.52
CA ILE A 66 -9.27 -5.36 -4.63
C ILE A 66 -8.24 -4.24 -4.52
N CYS A 67 -6.97 -4.60 -4.37
CA CYS A 67 -5.87 -3.66 -4.19
C CYS A 67 -4.97 -3.66 -5.41
N CYS A 68 -5.07 -2.62 -6.24
CA CYS A 68 -4.34 -2.54 -7.50
C CYS A 68 -2.81 -2.49 -7.25
N PRO A 69 -2.03 -3.51 -7.67
CA PRO A 69 -0.58 -3.53 -7.47
C PRO A 69 0.14 -2.41 -8.24
N ASN A 70 -0.41 -2.00 -9.39
CA ASN A 70 0.11 -0.84 -10.13
C ASN A 70 -0.02 0.46 -9.33
N LEU A 71 -1.08 0.59 -8.54
CA LEU A 71 -1.25 1.72 -7.65
C LEU A 71 -0.25 1.65 -6.48
N ALA A 72 0.01 0.46 -5.94
CA ALA A 72 1.09 0.27 -4.96
C ALA A 72 2.46 0.68 -5.51
N ARG A 73 2.79 0.30 -6.75
CA ARG A 73 4.02 0.75 -7.44
C ARG A 73 4.07 2.28 -7.59
N PHE A 74 2.96 2.90 -7.99
CA PHE A 74 2.88 4.36 -8.11
C PHE A 74 3.13 5.07 -6.77
N VAL A 75 2.45 4.62 -5.71
CA VAL A 75 2.62 5.16 -4.36
C VAL A 75 4.05 4.96 -3.87
N ALA A 76 4.59 3.76 -4.05
CA ALA A 76 5.96 3.42 -3.64
C ALA A 76 6.98 4.37 -4.26
N LYS A 77 6.83 4.65 -5.56
CA LYS A 77 7.69 5.58 -6.29
C LYS A 77 7.50 7.03 -5.83
N GLN A 78 6.26 7.48 -5.68
CA GLN A 78 5.98 8.88 -5.32
C GLN A 78 6.40 9.23 -3.89
N MET A 79 6.17 8.32 -2.95
CA MET A 79 6.53 8.51 -1.55
C MET A 79 7.96 8.07 -1.22
N ASN A 80 8.69 7.52 -2.20
CA ASN A 80 10.02 6.93 -2.00
C ASN A 80 10.04 5.97 -0.80
N ILE A 81 9.11 5.01 -0.78
CA ILE A 81 8.97 4.07 0.34
C ILE A 81 10.15 3.11 0.41
N ASP A 82 10.42 2.57 1.59
CA ASP A 82 11.63 1.79 1.86
C ASP A 82 11.54 0.39 1.28
N GLN A 83 10.33 -0.19 1.23
CA GLN A 83 10.14 -1.51 0.66
C GLN A 83 8.74 -1.70 0.06
N LEU A 84 8.70 -2.24 -1.15
CA LEU A 84 7.49 -2.71 -1.80
C LEU A 84 7.67 -4.18 -2.16
N ASP A 85 6.82 -5.03 -1.60
CA ASP A 85 6.76 -6.44 -1.94
C ASP A 85 5.46 -6.74 -2.69
N ILE A 86 5.61 -7.26 -3.90
CA ILE A 86 4.51 -7.77 -4.71
C ILE A 86 4.68 -9.27 -4.79
N ILE A 87 3.78 -10.00 -4.15
CA ILE A 87 3.85 -11.45 -4.07
C ILE A 87 3.30 -12.03 -5.38
N SER A 88 4.17 -12.68 -6.14
CA SER A 88 3.83 -13.32 -7.41
C SER A 88 2.73 -14.36 -7.24
N GLU A 89 1.84 -14.45 -8.23
CA GLU A 89 0.68 -15.36 -8.26
C GLU A 89 -0.36 -15.15 -7.14
N ALA A 90 -0.08 -14.31 -6.12
CA ALA A 90 -0.99 -14.07 -5.01
C ALA A 90 -2.10 -13.06 -5.38
N GLY A 91 -3.32 -13.36 -4.93
CA GLY A 91 -4.45 -12.44 -4.97
C GLY A 91 -4.55 -11.59 -3.70
N HIS A 92 -5.77 -11.21 -3.32
CA HIS A 92 -6.02 -10.47 -2.07
C HIS A 92 -5.66 -11.27 -0.82
N ASN A 93 -5.95 -12.57 -0.84
CA ASN A 93 -5.57 -13.49 0.21
C ASN A 93 -4.11 -13.91 -0.02
N LEU A 94 -3.20 -13.27 0.72
CA LEU A 94 -1.78 -13.59 0.67
C LEU A 94 -1.51 -14.96 1.31
N PRO A 95 -0.54 -15.74 0.79
CA PRO A 95 -0.14 -17.00 1.41
C PRO A 95 0.31 -16.75 2.86
N LYS A 96 -0.25 -17.53 3.79
CA LYS A 96 -0.02 -17.32 5.22
C LYS A 96 1.46 -17.43 5.59
N ASP A 97 2.13 -18.49 5.14
CA ASP A 97 3.54 -18.73 5.48
C ASP A 97 4.44 -17.58 4.99
N THR A 98 4.22 -17.11 3.76
CA THR A 98 4.92 -15.96 3.20
C THR A 98 4.64 -14.68 3.99
N LEU A 99 3.38 -14.44 4.36
CA LEU A 99 3.02 -13.26 5.14
C LEU A 99 3.63 -13.29 6.55
N ASP A 100 3.64 -14.47 7.19
CA ASP A 100 4.22 -14.67 8.52
C ASP A 100 5.73 -14.39 8.50
N ASP A 101 6.47 -14.88 7.50
CA ASP A 101 7.89 -14.59 7.32
C ASP A 101 8.15 -13.08 7.15
N MET A 102 7.34 -12.39 6.35
CA MET A 102 7.47 -10.95 6.11
C MET A 102 7.10 -10.11 7.33
N LEU A 103 6.13 -10.57 8.13
CA LEU A 103 5.78 -9.96 9.40
C LEU A 103 6.93 -10.09 10.40
N GLN A 104 7.56 -11.26 10.50
CA GLN A 104 8.71 -11.46 11.36
C GLN A 104 9.89 -10.58 10.94
N ASP A 105 10.18 -10.47 9.64
CA ASP A 105 11.19 -9.54 9.13
C ASP A 105 10.87 -8.08 9.49
N PHE A 106 9.62 -7.64 9.35
CA PHE A 106 9.21 -6.29 9.73
C PHE A 106 9.38 -6.02 11.24
N LEU A 107 8.96 -6.97 12.08
CA LEU A 107 8.98 -6.81 13.54
C LEU A 107 10.38 -6.91 14.13
N SER A 108 11.27 -7.71 13.53
CA SER A 108 12.64 -7.93 14.00
C SER A 108 13.62 -6.84 13.60
N ARG A 109 13.28 -5.99 12.61
CA ARG A 109 14.05 -4.77 12.32
C ARG A 109 14.12 -3.90 13.58
N SER A 110 15.30 -3.35 13.87
CA SER A 110 15.55 -2.41 14.98
C SER A 110 15.80 -1.01 14.43
#